data_AF-A0A0D6PIY9-F1
#
_entry.id   AF-A0A0D6PIY9-F1
#
_cell.length_a   1.000
_cell.length_b   1.000
_cell.length_c   1.000
_cell.angle_alpha   90.00
_cell.angle_beta   90.00
_cell.angle_gamma   90.00
#
_symmetry.space_group_name_H-M   'P 1'
#
loop_
_entity.id
_entity.type
_entity.pdbx_description
1 polymer ?
#
loop_
_entity_poly.entity_id
_entity_poly.type
_entity_poly.pdbx_seq_one_letter_code
_entity_poly.pdbx_strand_id
1 'polypeptide(L)'
;MIAFTPRTGSTHLCAVLHQAGQQAEPNEVFSPRGSAGQERNRRGVRSFSDYIATFAAKPDITFIFKTCWLDVASLASALTRIFPDLRLVYLLCRNDATQAVSAFRAELTGKWQRALGDPPPEVQEA
;
A
#
# COMPACT_ATOMS: atom_id res chain seq x y z
N MET A 1 -8.25 6.50 1.64
CA MET A 1 -7.15 5.65 2.13
C MET A 1 -7.61 4.20 2.22
N ILE A 2 -6.84 3.28 1.64
CA ILE A 2 -6.99 1.85 1.84
C ILE A 2 -6.01 1.42 2.94
N ALA A 3 -6.51 1.18 4.15
CA ALA A 3 -5.70 0.70 5.27
C ALA A 3 -5.71 -0.82 5.31
N PHE A 4 -4.55 -1.43 5.54
CA PHE A 4 -4.41 -2.89 5.52
C PHE A 4 -3.30 -3.38 6.46
N THR A 5 -3.27 -4.68 6.73
CA THR A 5 -2.09 -5.39 7.25
C THR A 5 -1.37 -6.13 6.12
N PRO A 6 -0.08 -6.46 6.25
CA PRO A 6 0.66 -7.10 5.16
C PRO A 6 -0.04 -8.37 4.68
N ARG A 7 0.00 -8.64 3.37
CA ARG A 7 -0.56 -9.87 2.76
C ARG A 7 -2.09 -10.03 2.80
N THR A 8 -2.83 -8.93 2.93
CA THR A 8 -4.31 -8.89 2.82
C THR A 8 -4.86 -8.89 1.39
N GLY A 9 -3.99 -8.85 0.37
CA GLY A 9 -4.42 -8.69 -1.03
C GLY A 9 -4.59 -7.23 -1.46
N SER A 10 -4.13 -6.25 -0.68
CA SER A 10 -4.23 -4.82 -1.03
C SER A 10 -3.64 -4.47 -2.39
N THR A 11 -2.53 -5.12 -2.79
CA THR A 11 -1.95 -4.94 -4.13
C THR A 11 -2.86 -5.47 -5.23
N HIS A 12 -3.52 -6.62 -5.02
CA HIS A 12 -4.47 -7.16 -6.00
C HIS A 12 -5.69 -6.24 -6.16
N LEU A 13 -6.26 -5.76 -5.04
CA LEU A 13 -7.34 -4.77 -5.08
C LEU A 13 -6.94 -3.53 -5.90
N CYS A 14 -5.74 -2.99 -5.68
CA CYS A 14 -5.27 -1.80 -6.39
C CYS A 14 -5.07 -2.06 -7.88
N ALA A 15 -4.56 -3.23 -8.26
CA ALA A 15 -4.46 -3.64 -9.67
C ALA A 15 -5.83 -3.73 -10.35
N VAL A 16 -6.83 -4.29 -9.67
CA VAL A 16 -8.22 -4.36 -10.18
C VAL A 16 -8.85 -2.97 -10.28
N LEU A 17 -8.66 -2.10 -9.29
CA LEU A 17 -9.14 -0.71 -9.35
C LEU A 17 -8.55 0.03 -10.57
N HIS A 18 -7.25 -0.12 -10.80
CA HIS A 18 -6.58 0.45 -11.96
C HIS A 18 -7.18 -0.06 -13.28
N GLN A 19 -7.38 -1.39 -13.40
CA GLN A 19 -8.02 -1.98 -14.58
C GLN A 19 -9.47 -1.52 -14.79
N ALA A 20 -10.20 -1.23 -13.72
CA ALA A 20 -11.59 -0.75 -13.77
C ALA A 20 -11.72 0.73 -14.19
N GLY A 21 -10.62 1.38 -14.60
CA GLY A 21 -10.64 2.76 -15.07
C GLY A 21 -10.65 3.81 -13.97
N GLN A 22 -10.36 3.44 -12.71
CA GLN A 22 -10.03 4.45 -11.70
C GLN A 22 -8.74 5.16 -12.11
N GLN A 23 -8.82 6.49 -12.26
CA GLN A 23 -7.72 7.34 -12.72
C GLN A 23 -6.50 7.33 -11.78
N ALA A 24 -6.66 6.88 -10.53
CA ALA A 24 -5.59 6.78 -9.55
C ALA A 24 -5.22 5.32 -9.31
N GLU A 25 -3.96 4.95 -9.55
CA GLU A 25 -3.37 3.71 -9.06
C GLU A 25 -2.93 3.91 -7.60
N PRO A 26 -3.62 3.31 -6.61
CA PRO A 26 -3.32 3.58 -5.22
C PRO A 26 -1.99 2.95 -4.82
N ASN A 27 -0.97 3.80 -4.64
CA ASN A 27 0.36 3.39 -4.22
C ASN A 27 0.56 3.47 -2.70
N GLU A 28 1.62 2.83 -2.20
CA GLU A 28 2.02 2.90 -0.79
C GLU A 28 2.79 4.19 -0.53
N VAL A 29 2.09 5.21 -0.03
CA VAL A 29 2.63 6.57 0.16
C VAL A 29 3.43 6.70 1.47
N PHE A 30 3.15 5.84 2.46
CA PHE A 30 3.83 5.87 3.76
C PHE A 30 4.90 4.79 3.90
N SER A 31 5.02 3.86 2.95
CA SER A 31 5.91 2.70 3.06
C SER A 31 7.38 3.12 2.96
N PRO A 32 8.18 3.03 4.04
CA PRO A 32 9.59 3.41 4.01
C PRO A 32 10.44 2.41 3.20
N ARG A 33 9.90 1.23 2.90
CA ARG A 33 10.57 0.10 2.24
C ARG A 33 10.15 -0.09 0.78
N GLY A 34 9.26 0.76 0.26
CA GLY A 34 8.57 0.54 -1.01
C GLY A 34 8.53 1.74 -1.95
N SER A 35 7.44 1.82 -2.72
CA SER A 35 7.19 2.81 -3.78
C SER A 35 7.34 4.27 -3.33
N ALA A 36 7.11 4.60 -2.05
CA ALA A 36 7.21 5.97 -1.56
C ALA A 36 8.63 6.54 -1.73
N GLY A 37 9.67 5.76 -1.43
CA GLY A 37 11.06 6.22 -1.57
C GLY A 37 11.42 6.50 -3.03
N GLN A 38 11.04 5.59 -3.92
CA GLN A 38 11.25 5.75 -5.37
C GLN A 38 10.46 6.95 -5.92
N GLU A 39 9.21 7.11 -5.49
CA GLU A 39 8.33 8.19 -5.94
C GLU A 39 8.79 9.55 -5.40
N ARG A 40 9.32 9.62 -4.18
CA ARG A 40 9.96 10.83 -3.62
C ARG A 40 11.15 11.25 -4.47
N ASN A 41 12.03 10.32 -4.80
CA ASN A 41 13.17 10.59 -5.67
C ASN A 41 12.71 11.05 -7.06
N ARG A 42 11.71 10.38 -7.65
CA ARG A 42 11.12 10.76 -8.94
C ARG A 42 10.54 12.17 -8.94
N ARG A 43 9.96 12.60 -7.82
CA ARG A 43 9.37 13.94 -7.64
C ARG A 43 10.39 15.00 -7.22
N GLY A 44 11.65 14.63 -6.97
CA GLY A 44 12.71 15.57 -6.55
C GLY A 44 12.50 16.19 -5.17
N VAL A 45 11.69 15.56 -4.31
CA VAL A 45 11.34 16.11 -2.99
C VAL A 45 12.30 15.60 -1.91
N ARG A 46 12.76 16.52 -1.04
CA ARG A 46 13.80 16.22 -0.04
C ARG A 46 13.21 15.72 1.27
N SER A 47 12.01 16.17 1.65
CA SER A 47 11.34 15.74 2.88
C SER A 47 10.05 14.95 2.62
N PHE A 48 9.57 14.25 3.64
CA PHE A 48 8.26 13.60 3.60
C PHE A 48 7.11 14.61 3.58
N SER A 49 7.28 15.77 4.22
CA SER A 49 6.31 16.86 4.20
C SER A 49 6.11 17.39 2.77
N ASP A 50 7.20 17.66 2.06
CA ASP A 50 7.15 18.12 0.66
C ASP A 50 6.50 17.06 -0.24
N TYR A 51 6.80 15.79 0.01
CA TYR A 51 6.20 14.68 -0.72
C TYR A 51 4.67 14.65 -0.58
N ILE A 52 4.16 14.74 0.64
CA ILE A 52 2.71 14.76 0.89
C ILE A 52 2.07 15.99 0.24
N ALA A 53 2.72 17.16 0.33
CA ALA A 53 2.23 18.39 -0.29
C ALA A 53 2.05 18.27 -1.82
N THR A 54 2.86 17.43 -2.50
CA THR A 54 2.70 17.20 -3.95
C THR A 54 1.37 16.54 -4.34
N PHE A 55 0.68 15.88 -3.42
CA PHE A 55 -0.64 15.29 -3.68
C PHE A 55 -1.77 16.29 -3.55
N ALA A 56 -1.58 17.38 -2.78
CA ALA A 56 -2.57 18.45 -2.62
C ALA A 56 -2.69 19.35 -3.86
N ALA A 57 -1.71 19.32 -4.76
CA ALA A 57 -1.63 20.20 -5.93
C ALA A 57 -2.58 19.84 -7.10
N LYS A 58 -3.44 18.82 -6.96
CA LYS A 58 -4.36 18.35 -8.01
C LYS A 58 -5.83 18.38 -7.52
N PRO A 59 -6.48 19.56 -7.52
CA PRO A 59 -7.79 19.75 -6.88
C PRO A 59 -8.93 18.93 -7.51
N ASP A 60 -8.83 18.54 -8.78
CA ASP A 60 -9.93 17.88 -9.50
C ASP A 60 -9.92 16.34 -9.40
N ILE A 61 -8.94 15.76 -8.70
CA ILE A 61 -8.78 14.30 -8.63
C ILE A 61 -8.83 13.85 -7.18
N THR A 62 -9.73 12.91 -6.88
CA THR A 62 -9.74 12.24 -5.58
C THR A 62 -8.42 11.53 -5.36
N PHE A 63 -7.68 11.92 -4.32
CA PHE A 63 -6.43 11.27 -3.97
C PHE A 63 -6.68 9.93 -3.27
N ILE A 64 -6.37 8.84 -3.97
CA ILE A 64 -6.48 7.47 -3.44
C ILE A 64 -5.08 6.92 -3.19
N PHE A 65 -4.84 6.45 -1.98
CA PHE A 65 -3.59 5.80 -1.58
C PHE A 65 -3.88 4.63 -0.65
N LYS A 66 -2.92 3.70 -0.57
CA LYS A 66 -2.97 2.56 0.34
C LYS A 66 -1.83 2.63 1.36
N THR A 67 -2.01 2.07 2.54
CA THR A 67 -0.95 2.01 3.55
C THR A 67 -1.11 0.84 4.51
N CYS A 68 0.02 0.26 4.91
CA CYS A 68 0.06 -0.71 5.99
C CYS A 68 -0.17 0.02 7.32
N TRP A 69 -1.06 -0.50 8.17
CA TRP A 69 -1.32 0.10 9.48
C TRP A 69 -0.05 0.25 10.32
N LEU A 70 0.87 -0.71 10.23
CA LEU A 70 2.16 -0.67 10.94
C LEU A 70 3.04 0.52 10.53
N ASP A 71 2.91 1.01 9.29
CA ASP A 71 3.70 2.15 8.79
C ASP A 71 3.12 3.50 9.25
N VAL A 72 1.84 3.54 9.64
CA VAL A 72 1.14 4.81 9.99
C VAL A 72 0.70 4.89 11.44
N ALA A 73 0.87 3.82 12.21
CA ALA A 73 0.40 3.75 13.59
C ALA A 73 0.92 4.93 14.45
N SER A 74 2.18 5.33 14.26
CA SER A 74 2.77 6.48 14.95
C SER A 74 2.23 7.84 14.52
N LEU A 75 1.59 7.92 13.35
CA LEU A 75 1.02 9.13 12.77
C LEU A 75 -0.51 9.17 12.87
N ALA A 76 -1.14 8.18 13.51
CA ALA A 76 -2.60 8.03 13.51
C ALA A 76 -3.35 9.29 13.95
N SER A 77 -2.85 9.99 14.98
CA SER A 77 -3.43 11.25 15.47
C SER A 77 -3.19 12.46 14.56
N ALA A 78 -2.15 12.40 13.71
CA ALA A 78 -1.84 13.44 12.74
C ALA A 78 -2.56 13.23 11.40
N LEU A 79 -2.99 12.00 11.08
CA LEU A 79 -3.62 11.69 9.78
C LEU A 79 -4.86 12.53 9.51
N THR A 80 -5.69 12.80 10.51
CA THR A 80 -6.89 13.65 10.36
C THR A 80 -6.54 15.13 10.17
N ARG A 81 -5.35 15.56 10.59
CA ARG A 81 -4.84 16.92 10.33
C ARG A 81 -4.24 17.02 8.93
N ILE A 82 -3.54 15.98 8.48
CA ILE A 82 -2.90 15.91 7.16
C ILE A 82 -3.96 15.73 6.07
N PHE A 83 -4.99 14.93 6.34
CA PHE A 83 -6.11 14.67 5.44
C PHE A 83 -7.43 14.94 6.18
N PRO A 84 -7.92 16.19 6.19
CA PRO A 84 -9.15 16.56 6.89
C PRO A 84 -10.37 15.76 6.44
N ASP A 85 -10.48 15.49 5.14
CA ASP A 85 -11.61 14.76 4.52
C ASP A 85 -11.29 13.27 4.28
N LEU A 86 -10.45 12.67 5.12
CA LEU A 86 -9.98 11.30 4.94
C LEU A 86 -11.13 10.29 5.03
N ARG A 87 -11.40 9.61 3.92
CA ARG A 87 -12.24 8.40 3.90
C ARG A 87 -11.39 7.14 4.01
N LEU A 88 -11.83 6.21 4.86
CA LEU A 88 -11.15 4.95 5.13
C LEU A 88 -11.86 3.77 4.48
N VAL A 89 -11.10 2.94 3.76
CA VAL A 89 -11.46 1.56 3.42
C VAL A 89 -10.50 0.66 4.18
N TYR A 90 -11.03 -0.12 5.12
CA TYR A 90 -10.21 -1.07 5.88
C TYR A 90 -10.29 -2.45 5.24
N LEU A 91 -9.16 -2.95 4.74
CA LEU A 91 -9.05 -4.24 4.07
C LEU A 91 -8.50 -5.29 5.03
N LEU A 92 -9.25 -6.38 5.15
CA LEU A 92 -8.96 -7.51 6.02
C LEU A 92 -8.85 -8.80 5.21
N CYS A 93 -7.97 -9.71 5.66
CA CYS A 93 -8.05 -11.13 5.27
C CYS A 93 -8.88 -11.84 6.33
N ARG A 94 -9.85 -12.66 5.94
CA ARG A 94 -10.65 -13.44 6.91
C ARG A 94 -9.94 -14.72 7.40
N ASN A 95 -8.86 -15.11 6.72
CA ASN A 95 -8.09 -16.29 7.06
C ASN A 95 -6.71 -15.87 7.58
N ASP A 96 -6.67 -15.60 8.88
CA ASP A 96 -5.50 -15.08 9.58
C ASP A 96 -4.30 -16.04 9.48
N ALA A 97 -4.54 -17.34 9.49
CA ALA A 97 -3.49 -18.35 9.36
C ALA A 97 -2.82 -18.30 7.98
N THR A 98 -3.60 -18.28 6.90
CA THR A 98 -3.06 -18.12 5.54
C THR A 98 -2.34 -16.79 5.37
N GLN A 99 -2.88 -15.71 5.93
CA GLN A 99 -2.23 -14.41 5.90
C GLN A 99 -0.87 -14.44 6.62
N ALA A 100 -0.81 -14.99 7.83
CA ALA A 100 0.39 -15.08 8.64
C ALA A 100 1.48 -15.91 7.96
N VAL A 101 1.14 -17.10 7.42
CA VAL A 101 2.09 -17.94 6.66
C VAL A 101 2.61 -17.19 5.44
N SER A 102 1.74 -16.45 4.73
CA SER A 102 2.18 -15.65 3.59
C SER A 102 3.12 -14.53 4.00
N ALA A 103 2.88 -13.89 5.15
CA ALA A 103 3.71 -12.79 5.66
C ALA A 103 5.08 -13.31 6.08
N PHE A 104 5.10 -14.40 6.84
CA PHE A 104 6.33 -15.06 7.27
C PHE A 104 7.21 -15.49 6.09
N ARG A 105 6.61 -16.09 5.05
CA ARG A 105 7.35 -16.45 3.82
C ARG A 105 7.91 -15.22 3.10
N ALA A 106 7.15 -14.13 3.02
CA ALA A 106 7.59 -12.90 2.39
C ALA A 106 8.75 -12.23 3.15
N GLU A 107 8.71 -12.27 4.48
CA GLU A 107 9.78 -11.78 5.34
C GLU A 107 11.06 -12.61 5.19
N LEU A 108 10.96 -13.94 5.24
CA LEU A 108 12.11 -14.83 5.08
C LEU A 108 12.79 -14.71 3.71
N THR A 109 12.00 -14.57 2.64
CA THR A 109 12.52 -14.59 1.26
C THR A 109 12.79 -13.20 0.70
N GLY A 110 12.33 -12.14 1.36
CA GLY A 110 12.29 -10.78 0.82
C GLY A 110 11.32 -10.58 -0.35
N LYS A 111 10.57 -11.62 -0.77
CA LYS A 111 9.67 -11.57 -1.93
C LYS A 111 8.24 -11.28 -1.50
N TRP A 112 7.83 -10.03 -1.66
CA TRP A 112 6.50 -9.53 -1.29
C TRP A 112 5.48 -9.54 -2.44
N GLN A 113 5.93 -9.73 -3.67
CA GLN A 113 5.07 -9.81 -4.84
C GLN A 113 5.53 -10.97 -5.70
N ARG A 114 4.58 -11.57 -6.41
CA ARG A 114 4.91 -12.48 -7.51
C ARG A 114 5.09 -11.66 -8.76
N ALA A 115 6.14 -11.95 -9.52
CA ALA A 115 6.25 -11.43 -10.86
C ALA A 115 5.13 -12.03 -11.73
N LEU A 116 4.71 -11.29 -12.75
CA LEU A 116 3.85 -11.84 -13.78
C LEU A 116 4.60 -13.01 -14.44
N GLY A 117 4.00 -14.20 -14.41
CA GLY A 117 4.61 -15.43 -14.93
C GLY A 117 5.33 -16.30 -13.91
N ASP A 118 5.40 -15.91 -12.63
CA ASP A 118 5.90 -16.80 -11.58
C ASP A 118 5.01 -18.07 -11.50
N PRO A 119 5.61 -19.28 -11.49
CA PRO A 119 4.83 -20.49 -11.32
C PRO A 119 4.10 -20.49 -9.97
N PRO A 120 2.91 -21.12 -9.88
CA PRO A 120 2.26 -21.35 -8.60
C PRO A 120 3.21 -22.11 -7.66
N PRO A 121 3.06 -21.94 -6.34
CA PRO A 121 3.98 -22.58 -5.41
C PRO A 121 3.74 -24.08 -5.50
N GLU A 122 4.80 -24.86 -5.66
CA GLU A 122 4.69 -26.32 -5.54
C GLU A 122 4.12 -26.65 -4.17
N VAL A 123 3.00 -27.37 -4.18
CA VAL A 123 2.45 -27.96 -2.96
C VAL A 123 3.39 -29.11 -2.62
N GLN A 124 4.33 -28.88 -1.72
CA GLN A 124 5.02 -30.00 -1.06
C GLN A 124 3.99 -30.62 -0.11
N GLU A 125 3.40 -31.73 -0.53
CA GLU A 125 2.67 -32.62 0.38
C GLU A 125 3.67 -33.09 1.45
N ALA A 126 3.28 -32.88 2.71
CA ALA A 126 4.06 -33.28 3.87
C ALA A 126 3.89 -34.79 4.16
#